data_AF-A0A7Y2H3H7-F1
#
_entry.id   AF-A0A7Y2H3H7-F1
#
_cell.length_a   1.000
_cell.length_b   1.000
_cell.length_c   1.000
_cell.angle_alpha   90.00
_cell.angle_beta   90.00
_cell.angle_gamma   90.00
#
_symmetry.space_group_name_H-M   'P 1'
#
loop_
_entity.id
_entity.type
_entity.pdbx_description
1 polymer ?
#
loop_
_entity_poly.entity_id
_entity_poly.type
_entity_poly.pdbx_seq_one_letter_code
_entity_poly.pdbx_strand_id
1 'polypeptide(L)'
;IDTAEMDGDSYVDIVIGTKTGNNAGGIELWRGTGSGFYKADEAPADGAVLCVDLGPIDIDDNYPDVVAGNGSQTVQAWFVTRGSGDSALLPSYESWGDANAGGEVHAVELAKLEVGSATWGDDPLYDLVIGTEVSATTGEIVIYMNPYVWTLQQ
;
A
#
# COMPACT_ATOMS: atom_id res chain seq x y z
N ILE A 1 -0.57 8.57 -6.02
CA ILE A 1 -0.58 9.49 -4.88
C ILE A 1 -1.89 9.25 -4.16
N ASP A 2 -1.87 9.21 -2.85
CA ASP A 2 -3.06 9.14 -2.02
C ASP A 2 -2.84 9.87 -0.69
N THR A 3 -3.89 10.07 0.09
CA THR A 3 -3.88 10.88 1.32
C THR A 3 -4.69 10.25 2.43
N ALA A 4 -4.11 10.14 3.62
CA ALA A 4 -4.80 9.72 4.84
C ALA A 4 -4.08 10.28 6.08
N GLU A 5 -4.63 10.11 7.28
CA GLU A 5 -3.85 10.29 8.50
C GLU A 5 -2.99 9.04 8.71
N MET A 6 -1.66 9.16 8.68
CA MET A 6 -0.75 8.01 8.72
C MET A 6 -0.03 7.86 10.06
N ASP A 7 -0.18 8.82 10.98
CA ASP A 7 0.67 8.87 12.19
C ASP A 7 -0.05 9.26 13.51
N GLY A 8 -1.35 9.56 13.45
CA GLY A 8 -2.14 9.90 14.63
C GLY A 8 -2.08 11.37 15.05
N ASP A 9 -1.50 12.26 14.25
CA ASP A 9 -1.37 13.69 14.57
C ASP A 9 -2.59 14.55 14.21
N SER A 10 -3.64 13.92 13.68
CA SER A 10 -4.89 14.55 13.21
C SER A 10 -4.75 15.50 12.01
N TYR A 11 -3.61 15.52 11.34
CA TYR A 11 -3.44 16.15 10.04
C TYR A 11 -3.48 15.11 8.92
N VAL A 12 -3.88 15.54 7.72
CA VAL A 12 -3.83 14.70 6.53
C VAL A 12 -2.39 14.66 6.03
N ASP A 13 -1.89 13.46 5.79
CA ASP A 13 -0.60 13.19 5.17
C ASP A 13 -0.76 12.84 3.69
N ILE A 14 0.35 12.80 2.98
CA ILE A 14 0.40 12.44 1.55
C ILE A 14 1.37 11.28 1.37
N VAL A 15 0.92 10.25 0.66
CA VAL A 15 1.76 9.14 0.22
C VAL A 15 1.93 9.20 -1.30
N ILE A 16 3.19 9.20 -1.74
CA ILE A 16 3.56 9.36 -3.15
C ILE A 16 4.37 8.16 -3.62
N GLY A 17 3.89 7.50 -4.66
CA GLY A 17 4.71 6.60 -5.47
C GLY A 17 5.63 7.38 -6.41
N THR A 18 6.91 7.07 -6.40
CA THR A 18 7.93 7.73 -7.20
C THR A 18 8.45 6.83 -8.32
N LYS A 19 8.81 7.49 -9.44
CA LYS A 19 9.54 6.90 -10.56
C LYS A 19 10.82 7.68 -10.76
N THR A 20 11.91 7.18 -10.18
CA THR A 20 13.24 7.83 -10.23
C THR A 20 14.11 7.29 -11.36
N GLY A 21 13.70 6.18 -11.98
CA GLY A 21 14.28 5.64 -13.20
C GLY A 21 13.31 4.70 -13.92
N ASN A 22 13.74 4.04 -14.99
CA ASN A 22 12.88 3.11 -15.72
C ASN A 22 12.46 1.91 -14.86
N ASN A 23 13.39 1.43 -14.03
CA ASN A 23 13.20 0.25 -13.18
C ASN A 23 13.47 0.61 -11.70
N ALA A 24 13.26 1.88 -11.32
CA ALA A 24 13.59 2.37 -9.99
C ALA A 24 12.54 3.37 -9.51
N GLY A 25 12.20 3.25 -8.23
CA GLY A 25 11.15 4.02 -7.58
C GLY A 25 11.08 3.70 -6.10
N GLY A 26 10.04 4.21 -5.45
CA GLY A 26 9.79 4.02 -4.03
C GLY A 26 8.58 4.79 -3.57
N ILE A 27 8.28 4.68 -2.30
CA ILE A 27 7.23 5.45 -1.61
C ILE A 27 7.88 6.59 -0.85
N GLU A 28 7.26 7.77 -0.91
CA GLU A 28 7.53 8.87 0.01
C GLU A 28 6.30 9.15 0.85
N LEU A 29 6.51 9.31 2.16
CA LEU A 29 5.49 9.80 3.09
C LEU A 29 5.79 11.26 3.44
N TRP A 30 4.81 12.12 3.20
CA TRP A 30 4.88 13.55 3.45
C TRP A 30 3.87 13.92 4.53
N ARG A 31 4.36 14.26 5.72
CA ARG A 31 3.52 14.53 6.89
C ARG A 31 2.92 15.92 6.84
N GLY A 32 1.62 16.01 7.09
CA GLY A 32 0.88 17.25 7.26
C GLY A 32 1.21 17.90 8.60
N THR A 33 1.26 19.23 8.63
CA THR A 33 1.53 19.97 9.89
C THR A 33 0.47 21.03 10.22
N GLY A 34 -0.63 21.03 9.47
CA GLY A 34 -1.63 22.11 9.46
C GLY A 34 -1.17 23.40 8.79
N SER A 35 0.12 23.54 8.47
CA SER A 35 0.69 24.73 7.80
C SER A 35 1.49 24.42 6.53
N GLY A 36 1.69 23.13 6.24
CA GLY A 36 2.45 22.63 5.11
C GLY A 36 2.79 21.15 5.27
N PHE A 37 3.70 20.67 4.44
CA PHE A 37 4.15 19.28 4.40
C PHE A 37 5.67 19.19 4.46
N TYR A 38 6.20 18.13 5.06
CA TYR A 38 7.61 17.76 4.96
C TYR A 38 7.73 16.26 4.69
N LYS A 39 8.78 15.84 3.97
CA LYS A 39 9.04 14.41 3.76
C LYS A 39 9.47 13.79 5.09
N ALA A 40 8.61 12.97 5.66
CA ALA A 40 8.81 12.32 6.94
C ALA A 40 9.54 10.99 6.79
N ASP A 41 9.29 10.27 5.69
CA ASP A 41 9.89 8.96 5.46
C ASP A 41 9.92 8.58 3.97
N GLU A 42 10.70 7.55 3.63
CA GLU A 42 10.73 6.94 2.31
C GLU A 42 11.10 5.45 2.39
N ALA A 43 10.54 4.65 1.48
CA ALA A 43 10.86 3.24 1.35
C ALA A 43 11.11 2.86 -0.12
N PRO A 44 12.09 1.98 -0.40
CA PRO A 44 12.35 1.52 -1.76
C PRO A 44 11.20 0.62 -2.25
N ALA A 45 10.93 0.67 -3.55
CA ALA A 45 10.08 -0.29 -4.25
C ALA A 45 10.91 -1.10 -5.25
N ASP A 46 10.39 -2.27 -5.64
CA ASP A 46 11.00 -3.21 -6.59
C ASP A 46 11.09 -2.64 -8.01
N GLY A 47 10.37 -1.55 -8.28
CA GLY A 47 10.36 -0.89 -9.58
C GLY A 47 9.84 0.55 -9.51
N ALA A 48 9.68 1.15 -10.69
CA ALA A 48 9.00 2.43 -10.84
C ALA A 48 7.55 2.29 -10.35
N VAL A 49 7.17 3.05 -9.32
CA VAL A 49 5.81 3.00 -8.78
C VAL A 49 4.85 3.72 -9.73
N LEU A 50 3.74 3.06 -10.07
CA LEU A 50 2.76 3.53 -11.05
C LEU A 50 1.42 3.89 -10.40
N CYS A 51 1.09 3.22 -9.30
CA CYS A 51 -0.13 3.47 -8.52
C CYS A 51 0.13 3.24 -7.03
N VAL A 52 -0.69 3.85 -6.18
CA VAL A 52 -0.67 3.67 -4.73
C VAL A 52 -2.10 3.79 -4.21
N ASP A 53 -2.41 3.10 -3.13
CA ASP A 53 -3.64 3.23 -2.37
C ASP A 53 -3.36 2.98 -0.88
N LEU A 54 -4.24 3.47 -0.01
CA LEU A 54 -4.10 3.43 1.44
C LEU A 54 -5.30 2.78 2.11
N GLY A 55 -5.05 1.89 3.06
CA GLY A 55 -6.13 1.25 3.80
C GLY A 55 -5.64 0.25 4.84
N PRO A 56 -6.51 -0.16 5.78
CA PRO A 56 -6.18 -1.19 6.76
C PRO A 56 -6.07 -2.53 6.04
N ILE A 57 -4.85 -3.02 5.82
CA ILE A 57 -4.63 -4.33 5.22
C ILE A 57 -3.98 -5.29 6.21
N ASP A 58 -3.48 -4.82 7.36
CA ASP A 58 -3.09 -5.65 8.50
C ASP A 58 -3.93 -5.36 9.77
N ILE A 59 -3.80 -6.21 10.79
CA ILE A 59 -4.61 -6.14 12.03
C ILE A 59 -3.90 -5.38 13.16
N ASP A 60 -2.65 -4.96 12.97
CA ASP A 60 -1.76 -4.65 14.08
C ASP A 60 -1.88 -3.21 14.58
N ASP A 61 -2.42 -2.30 13.76
CA ASP A 61 -2.69 -0.94 14.18
C ASP A 61 -3.96 -0.31 13.56
N ASN A 62 -4.19 0.97 13.92
CA ASN A 62 -5.37 1.74 13.49
C ASN A 62 -5.01 2.71 12.35
N TYR A 63 -3.84 2.59 11.74
CA TYR A 63 -3.38 3.47 10.68
C TYR A 63 -3.50 2.77 9.33
N PRO A 64 -3.70 3.52 8.24
CA PRO A 64 -3.69 2.94 6.91
C PRO A 64 -2.30 2.43 6.56
N ASP A 65 -2.26 1.25 5.96
CA ASP A 65 -1.07 0.71 5.31
C ASP A 65 -0.95 1.25 3.89
N VAL A 66 0.24 1.10 3.30
CA VAL A 66 0.48 1.51 1.92
C VAL A 66 0.50 0.29 1.01
N VAL A 67 -0.26 0.32 -0.09
CA VAL A 67 -0.12 -0.65 -1.18
C VAL A 67 0.24 0.07 -2.47
N ALA A 68 1.20 -0.46 -3.21
CA ALA A 68 1.64 0.11 -4.47
C ALA A 68 1.84 -0.95 -5.55
N GLY A 69 1.45 -0.58 -6.77
CA GLY A 69 1.76 -1.33 -7.98
C GLY A 69 2.91 -0.68 -8.74
N ASN A 70 3.77 -1.50 -9.33
CA ASN A 70 4.94 -1.00 -10.06
C ASN A 70 5.19 -1.70 -11.41
N GLY A 71 6.10 -1.10 -12.18
CA GLY A 71 6.53 -1.60 -13.49
C GLY A 71 7.36 -2.89 -13.46
N SER A 72 7.74 -3.38 -12.26
CA SER A 72 8.41 -4.68 -12.09
C SER A 72 7.42 -5.83 -11.93
N GLN A 73 6.13 -5.61 -12.24
CA GLN A 73 5.05 -6.60 -12.17
C GLN A 73 4.80 -7.11 -10.74
N THR A 74 5.08 -6.27 -9.75
CA THR A 74 4.87 -6.60 -8.33
C THR A 74 3.83 -5.65 -7.73
N VAL A 75 3.06 -6.17 -6.78
CA VAL A 75 2.33 -5.36 -5.81
C VAL A 75 3.09 -5.43 -4.50
N GLN A 76 3.46 -4.28 -3.94
CA GLN A 76 4.14 -4.19 -2.66
C GLN A 76 3.26 -3.51 -1.62
N ALA A 77 3.25 -4.07 -0.41
CA ALA A 77 2.63 -3.46 0.76
C ALA A 77 3.70 -2.96 1.75
N TRP A 78 3.41 -1.93 2.52
CA TRP A 78 4.20 -1.48 3.67
C TRP A 78 3.27 -1.30 4.86
N PHE A 79 3.49 -2.08 5.92
CA PHE A 79 2.65 -2.06 7.12
C PHE A 79 3.08 -0.94 8.08
N VAL A 80 2.24 0.07 8.24
CA VAL A 80 2.64 1.37 8.81
C VAL A 80 2.57 1.35 10.33
N THR A 81 3.61 0.82 10.97
CA THR A 81 3.63 0.73 12.44
C THR A 81 4.07 2.03 13.12
N ARG A 82 3.33 2.46 14.15
CA ARG A 82 3.79 3.55 15.04
C ARG A 82 4.78 3.03 16.09
N GLY A 83 6.08 3.19 15.84
CA GLY A 83 7.10 3.11 16.88
C GLY A 83 6.96 4.24 17.90
N SER A 84 7.25 3.98 19.18
CA SER A 84 7.18 4.97 20.28
C SER A 84 8.29 6.05 20.25
N GLY A 85 8.59 6.61 19.09
CA GLY A 85 9.65 7.60 18.86
C GLY A 85 10.01 7.71 17.38
N ASP A 86 9.29 8.60 16.67
CA ASP A 86 9.38 8.95 15.24
C ASP A 86 10.76 8.83 14.59
N SER A 87 10.83 8.00 13.53
CA SER A 87 11.63 8.30 12.32
C SER A 87 11.39 7.36 11.15
N ALA A 88 10.79 6.18 11.37
CA ALA A 88 10.44 5.24 10.30
C ALA A 88 8.98 4.80 10.47
N LEU A 89 8.07 5.43 9.74
CA LEU A 89 6.66 5.02 9.64
C LEU A 89 6.50 3.94 8.57
N LEU A 90 7.29 4.01 7.50
CA LEU A 90 7.37 2.99 6.48
C LEU A 90 8.44 1.95 6.89
N PRO A 91 8.09 0.67 7.04
CA PRO A 91 9.09 -0.36 7.28
C PRO A 91 10.06 -0.49 6.10
N SER A 92 11.36 -0.52 6.38
CA SER A 92 12.39 -0.70 5.34
C SER A 92 12.55 -2.15 4.86
N TYR A 93 11.96 -3.12 5.58
CA TYR A 93 12.20 -4.56 5.36
C TYR A 93 10.96 -5.46 5.43
N GLU A 94 9.77 -4.91 5.72
CA GLU A 94 8.52 -5.67 5.72
C GLU A 94 7.65 -5.16 4.59
N SER A 95 7.98 -5.63 3.38
CA SER A 95 7.10 -5.50 2.22
C SER A 95 6.81 -6.87 1.65
N TRP A 96 5.52 -7.18 1.53
CA TRP A 96 5.09 -8.34 0.76
C TRP A 96 5.01 -7.92 -0.70
N GLY A 97 5.89 -8.50 -1.52
CA GLY A 97 5.78 -8.46 -2.97
C GLY A 97 5.12 -9.74 -3.43
N ASP A 98 3.87 -9.70 -3.91
CA ASP A 98 3.37 -10.76 -4.80
C ASP A 98 3.33 -10.25 -6.22
N ALA A 99 3.93 -11.07 -7.07
CA ALA A 99 4.11 -10.83 -8.48
C ALA A 99 3.61 -12.06 -9.21
N ASN A 100 2.29 -12.23 -9.22
CA ASN A 100 1.60 -12.99 -10.25
C ASN A 100 0.62 -12.11 -11.05
N ALA A 101 0.75 -10.79 -10.93
CA ALA A 101 0.21 -9.86 -11.90
C ALA A 101 0.92 -10.13 -13.23
N GLY A 102 0.24 -10.64 -14.27
CA GLY A 102 0.89 -11.00 -15.54
C GLY A 102 1.55 -9.84 -16.31
N GLY A 103 1.59 -8.63 -15.73
CA GLY A 103 1.95 -7.37 -16.36
C GLY A 103 2.29 -6.26 -15.36
N GLU A 104 2.65 -5.08 -15.86
CA GLU A 104 2.87 -3.89 -15.02
C GLU A 104 1.59 -3.54 -14.25
N VAL A 105 1.70 -3.13 -12.99
CA VAL A 105 0.52 -2.83 -12.17
C VAL A 105 0.20 -1.34 -12.24
N HIS A 106 -0.92 -0.98 -12.87
CA HIS A 106 -1.32 0.41 -13.11
C HIS A 106 -2.48 0.88 -12.23
N ALA A 107 -3.18 -0.04 -11.58
CA ALA A 107 -4.25 0.28 -10.66
C ALA A 107 -4.21 -0.65 -9.44
N VAL A 108 -4.41 -0.05 -8.28
CA VAL A 108 -4.63 -0.69 -6.98
C VAL A 108 -5.88 -0.03 -6.41
N GLU A 109 -6.79 -0.83 -5.89
CA GLU A 109 -7.93 -0.38 -5.09
C GLU A 109 -8.06 -1.30 -3.88
N LEU A 110 -8.21 -0.71 -2.70
CA LEU A 110 -8.45 -1.38 -1.44
C LEU A 110 -9.91 -1.18 -1.01
N ALA A 111 -10.62 -2.28 -0.83
CA ALA A 111 -12.03 -2.24 -0.45
C ALA A 111 -12.46 -3.52 0.25
N LYS A 112 -13.53 -3.47 1.03
CA LYS A 112 -14.20 -4.68 1.54
C LYS A 112 -15.04 -5.29 0.43
N LEU A 113 -14.59 -6.41 -0.14
CA LEU A 113 -15.27 -7.13 -1.22
C LEU A 113 -15.87 -8.45 -0.75
N GLU A 114 -15.27 -9.09 0.24
CA GLU A 114 -15.89 -10.21 0.96
C GLU A 114 -16.43 -9.84 2.32
N VAL A 115 -17.21 -10.79 2.84
CA VAL A 115 -17.55 -10.86 4.24
C VAL A 115 -17.74 -12.34 4.57
N GLY A 116 -16.86 -12.89 5.42
CA GLY A 116 -17.01 -14.21 5.98
C GLY A 116 -18.39 -14.36 6.60
N SER A 117 -19.11 -15.42 6.25
CA SER A 117 -20.55 -15.61 6.49
C SER A 117 -21.04 -15.23 7.90
N ALA A 118 -21.44 -13.97 8.14
CA ALA A 118 -22.58 -13.60 8.99
C ALA A 118 -22.83 -12.09 9.10
N THR A 119 -21.83 -11.20 9.06
CA THR A 119 -22.07 -9.77 9.29
C THR A 119 -20.98 -8.88 8.70
N TRP A 120 -21.36 -7.78 8.03
CA TRP A 120 -20.48 -6.75 7.42
C TRP A 120 -19.40 -6.15 8.34
N GLY A 121 -19.39 -6.51 9.63
CA GLY A 121 -18.41 -6.07 10.63
C GLY A 121 -17.35 -7.11 11.00
N ASP A 122 -17.41 -8.34 10.46
CA ASP A 122 -16.49 -9.43 10.83
C ASP A 122 -15.28 -9.55 9.89
N ASP A 123 -15.23 -8.74 8.84
CA ASP A 123 -14.05 -8.59 7.98
C ASP A 123 -13.32 -7.30 8.37
N PRO A 124 -12.24 -7.37 9.16
CA PRO A 124 -11.57 -6.18 9.66
C PRO A 124 -10.68 -5.51 8.60
N LEU A 125 -10.21 -6.25 7.58
CA LEU A 125 -9.19 -5.77 6.64
C LEU A 125 -9.81 -5.45 5.28
N TYR A 126 -9.07 -4.74 4.45
CA TYR A 126 -9.44 -4.50 3.07
C TYR A 126 -8.90 -5.62 2.17
N ASP A 127 -9.75 -6.02 1.22
CA ASP A 127 -9.32 -6.79 0.06
C ASP A 127 -8.62 -5.88 -0.93
N LEU A 128 -7.90 -6.49 -1.86
CA LEU A 128 -7.08 -5.79 -2.84
C LEU A 128 -7.50 -6.16 -4.26
N VAL A 129 -7.83 -5.15 -5.07
CA VAL A 129 -8.09 -5.28 -6.52
C VAL A 129 -6.97 -4.64 -7.30
N ILE A 130 -6.43 -5.40 -8.25
CA ILE A 130 -5.28 -5.03 -9.05
C ILE A 130 -5.65 -5.00 -10.52
N GLY A 131 -5.31 -3.91 -11.21
CA GLY A 131 -5.37 -3.81 -12.67
C GLY A 131 -3.98 -3.86 -13.29
N THR A 132 -3.75 -4.80 -14.21
CA THR A 132 -2.44 -5.01 -14.85
C THR A 132 -2.46 -4.68 -16.34
N GLU A 133 -1.32 -4.25 -16.87
CA GLU A 133 -1.02 -4.19 -18.30
C GLU A 133 -0.05 -5.34 -18.66
N VAL A 134 -0.57 -6.43 -19.22
CA VAL A 134 0.22 -7.58 -19.70
C VAL A 134 0.86 -7.29 -21.05
N SER A 135 0.16 -6.53 -21.89
CA SER A 135 0.65 -5.99 -23.15
C SER A 135 -0.12 -4.72 -23.50
N ALA A 136 0.30 -4.02 -24.57
CA ALA A 136 -0.36 -2.81 -25.05
C ALA A 136 -1.86 -2.95 -25.36
N THR A 137 -2.40 -4.17 -25.45
CA THR A 137 -3.82 -4.43 -25.72
C THR A 137 -4.46 -5.44 -24.77
N THR A 138 -3.74 -5.93 -23.76
CA THR A 138 -4.25 -6.94 -22.84
C THR A 138 -3.89 -6.60 -21.40
N GLY A 139 -4.80 -6.88 -20.48
CA GLY A 139 -4.61 -6.70 -19.06
C GLY A 139 -5.42 -7.72 -18.27
N GLU A 140 -5.15 -7.80 -16.98
CA GLU A 140 -5.85 -8.68 -16.05
C GLU A 140 -6.40 -7.88 -14.88
N ILE A 141 -7.45 -8.42 -14.26
CA ILE A 141 -7.89 -8.00 -12.93
C ILE A 141 -7.56 -9.15 -11.99
N VAL A 142 -6.76 -8.88 -10.97
CA VAL A 142 -6.42 -9.83 -9.91
C VAL A 142 -7.07 -9.34 -8.63
N ILE A 143 -7.75 -10.23 -7.91
CA ILE A 143 -8.40 -9.91 -6.65
C ILE A 143 -7.77 -10.79 -5.57
N TYR A 144 -7.24 -10.16 -4.55
CA TYR A 144 -6.73 -10.81 -3.36
C TYR A 144 -7.74 -10.61 -2.25
N MET A 145 -8.30 -11.72 -1.79
CA MET A 145 -9.22 -11.73 -0.67
C MET A 145 -8.41 -11.82 0.61
N ASN A 146 -8.47 -10.79 1.44
CA ASN A 146 -7.84 -10.75 2.74
C ASN A 146 -6.38 -11.26 2.75
N PRO A 147 -5.51 -10.77 1.84
CA PRO A 147 -4.20 -11.36 1.58
C PRO A 147 -3.29 -11.43 2.81
N TYR A 148 -3.56 -10.63 3.84
CA TYR A 148 -2.71 -10.46 5.01
C TYR A 148 -3.34 -10.87 6.35
N VAL A 149 -4.45 -11.62 6.35
CA VAL A 149 -5.11 -12.09 7.60
C VAL A 149 -4.26 -13.13 8.38
N TRP A 150 -3.11 -13.59 7.85
CA TRP A 150 -2.38 -14.73 8.43
C TRP A 150 -0.84 -14.68 8.43
N THR A 151 -0.22 -13.51 8.46
CA THR A 151 1.26 -13.39 8.58
C THR A 151 1.80 -13.39 10.01
N LEU A 152 0.96 -13.49 11.06
CA LEU A 152 1.38 -13.63 12.46
C LEU A 152 0.94 -14.95 13.13
N GLN A 153 1.28 -16.09 12.52
CA GLN A 153 1.45 -17.33 13.31
C GLN A 153 2.95 -17.64 13.46
N GLN A 154 3.55 -17.09 14.52
CA GLN A 154 4.65 -17.71 15.24
C GLN A 154 4.19 -18.10 16.64
#